data_AF-A0A662S437-F1
#
_entry.id   AF-A0A662S437-F1
#
_cell.length_a   1.000
_cell.length_b   1.000
_cell.length_c   1.000
_cell.angle_alpha   90.00
_cell.angle_beta   90.00
_cell.angle_gamma   90.00
#
_symmetry.space_group_name_H-M   'P 1'
#
loop_
_entity.id
_entity.type
_entity.pdbx_description
1 polymer ?
#
loop_
_entity_poly.entity_id
_entity_poly.type
_entity_poly.pdbx_seq_one_letter_code
_entity_poly.pdbx_strand_id
1 'polypeptide(L)'
;MAKLCLIFGKELLLYSFGPGHPMRSDRLRYFWEEVERCGLLSSKDIEVCPPVMAKREDLLLFHDEEYVRFVEEASKKGVGVLDYGDTPAFPGVFEASCYVVGSTLLGLDKVMRGEALHAFNPMGGLHHARRRSAGGFCVFNDAGIAIAKALENYGVERVLYIDIDAHHGDGVLYGFYEDPRVYIADIHESGR
;
A
#
# COMPACT_ATOMS: atom_id res chain seq x y z
N MET A 1 7.58 1.29 -24.67
CA MET A 1 6.66 1.39 -23.53
C MET A 1 6.68 0.04 -22.85
N ALA A 2 7.08 0.00 -21.59
CA ALA A 2 6.93 -1.23 -20.80
C ALA A 2 5.43 -1.47 -20.59
N LYS A 3 4.98 -2.73 -20.60
CA LYS A 3 3.58 -3.02 -20.30
C LYS A 3 3.34 -2.96 -18.79
N LEU A 4 4.33 -3.33 -17.99
CA LEU A 4 4.22 -3.41 -16.54
C LEU A 4 5.40 -2.69 -15.86
N CYS A 5 5.10 -1.79 -14.94
CA CYS A 5 6.02 -1.35 -13.89
C CYS A 5 5.92 -2.33 -12.71
N LEU A 6 7.00 -3.05 -12.41
CA LEU A 6 7.07 -3.99 -11.29
C LEU A 6 7.94 -3.40 -10.19
N ILE A 7 7.37 -3.21 -8.99
CA ILE A 7 8.17 -2.80 -7.84
C ILE A 7 8.93 -3.99 -7.27
N PHE A 8 10.26 -3.86 -7.19
CA PHE A 8 11.15 -4.90 -6.69
C PHE A 8 12.33 -4.28 -5.94
N GLY A 9 12.50 -4.64 -4.66
CA GLY A 9 13.66 -4.21 -3.88
C GLY A 9 13.49 -4.38 -2.38
N LYS A 10 14.61 -4.61 -1.69
CA LYS A 10 14.69 -5.03 -0.29
C LYS A 10 13.96 -4.12 0.70
N GLU A 11 13.77 -2.85 0.37
CA GLU A 11 13.11 -1.86 1.22
C GLU A 11 11.65 -2.23 1.49
N LEU A 12 10.97 -2.94 0.57
CA LEU A 12 9.62 -3.48 0.83
C LEU A 12 9.61 -4.63 1.85
N LEU A 13 10.75 -5.31 2.09
CA LEU A 13 10.86 -6.34 3.13
C LEU A 13 10.87 -5.75 4.54
N LEU A 14 11.05 -4.43 4.68
CA LEU A 14 10.99 -3.74 5.97
C LEU A 14 9.58 -3.75 6.56
N TYR A 15 8.54 -3.87 5.71
CA TYR A 15 7.16 -4.02 6.18
C TYR A 15 6.92 -5.45 6.66
N SER A 16 7.26 -5.70 7.92
CA SER A 16 7.20 -7.02 8.55
C SER A 16 7.11 -6.85 10.06
N PHE A 17 6.14 -7.52 10.68
CA PHE A 17 5.96 -7.45 12.14
C PHE A 17 6.78 -8.50 12.90
N GLY A 18 7.67 -9.21 12.19
CA GLY A 18 8.65 -10.11 12.79
C GLY A 18 8.14 -11.52 13.12
N PRO A 19 8.96 -12.33 13.82
CA PRO A 19 8.63 -13.72 14.12
C PRO A 19 7.35 -13.87 14.95
N GLY A 20 6.49 -14.81 14.55
CA GLY A 20 5.23 -15.12 15.25
C GLY A 20 4.02 -14.33 14.74
N HIS A 21 4.21 -13.26 13.97
CA HIS A 21 3.12 -12.52 13.34
C HIS A 21 2.82 -13.08 11.92
N PRO A 22 1.57 -13.07 11.42
CA PRO A 22 1.25 -13.57 10.07
C PRO A 22 1.81 -12.69 8.94
N MET A 23 1.76 -11.36 9.09
CA MET A 23 2.33 -10.42 8.12
C MET A 23 3.85 -10.31 8.31
N ARG A 24 4.58 -11.07 7.47
CA ARG A 24 6.04 -11.22 7.49
C ARG A 24 6.65 -11.01 6.12
N SER A 25 7.92 -10.60 6.09
CA SER A 25 8.71 -10.43 4.87
C SER A 25 8.85 -11.71 4.01
N ASP A 26 8.64 -12.90 4.59
CA ASP A 26 8.81 -14.18 3.90
C ASP A 26 7.87 -14.30 2.69
N ARG A 27 6.62 -13.82 2.79
CA ARG A 27 5.65 -13.86 1.68
C ARG A 27 6.17 -13.15 0.45
N LEU A 28 6.81 -12.00 0.64
CA LEU A 28 7.34 -11.18 -0.43
C LEU A 28 8.62 -11.79 -1.00
N ARG A 29 9.47 -12.36 -0.13
CA ARG A 29 10.67 -13.08 -0.57
C ARG A 29 10.32 -14.23 -1.50
N TYR A 30 9.36 -15.08 -1.11
CA TYR A 30 8.91 -16.20 -1.96
C TYR A 30 8.27 -15.74 -3.26
N PHE A 31 7.49 -14.65 -3.22
CA PHE A 31 6.96 -14.04 -4.44
C PHE A 31 8.10 -13.61 -5.39
N TRP A 32 9.13 -12.94 -4.89
CA TRP A 32 10.25 -12.50 -5.71
C TRP A 32 11.13 -13.65 -6.23
N GLU A 33 11.39 -14.68 -5.41
CA GLU A 33 12.06 -15.90 -5.86
C GLU A 33 11.31 -16.54 -7.04
N GLU A 34 9.97 -16.53 -7.01
CA GLU A 34 9.15 -17.02 -8.12
C GLU A 34 9.25 -16.14 -9.37
N VAL A 35 9.18 -14.82 -9.20
CA VAL A 35 9.33 -13.84 -10.29
C VAL A 35 10.68 -14.03 -10.99
N GLU A 36 11.75 -14.21 -10.23
CA GLU A 36 13.08 -14.51 -10.74
C GLU A 36 13.13 -15.86 -11.46
N ARG A 37 12.58 -16.92 -10.84
CA ARG A 37 12.56 -18.28 -11.41
C ARG A 37 11.80 -18.35 -12.74
N CYS A 38 10.73 -17.56 -12.86
CA CYS A 38 9.95 -17.43 -14.09
C CYS A 38 10.63 -16.56 -15.15
N GLY A 39 11.80 -15.96 -14.86
CA GLY A 39 12.53 -15.10 -15.79
C GLY A 39 11.87 -13.75 -16.06
N LEU A 40 10.93 -13.34 -15.22
CA LEU A 40 10.13 -12.12 -15.44
C LEU A 40 10.97 -10.85 -15.33
N LEU A 41 12.01 -10.84 -14.51
CA LEU A 41 12.92 -9.69 -14.36
C LEU A 41 13.69 -9.37 -15.65
N SER A 42 13.84 -10.34 -16.57
CA SER A 42 14.51 -10.14 -17.87
C SER A 42 13.52 -9.90 -19.01
N SER A 43 12.22 -9.85 -18.72
CA SER A 43 11.19 -9.60 -19.74
C SER A 43 11.26 -8.16 -20.25
N LYS A 44 11.32 -7.99 -21.57
CA LYS A 44 11.25 -6.66 -22.22
C LYS A 44 9.93 -5.92 -21.97
N ASP A 45 8.88 -6.63 -21.55
CA ASP A 45 7.56 -6.07 -21.27
C ASP A 45 7.46 -5.55 -19.82
N ILE A 46 8.46 -5.79 -18.97
CA ILE A 46 8.49 -5.42 -17.56
C ILE A 46 9.62 -4.42 -17.31
N GLU A 47 9.27 -3.25 -16.78
CA GLU A 47 10.22 -2.32 -16.18
C GLU A 47 10.31 -2.62 -14.69
N VAL A 48 11.49 -3.01 -14.22
CA VAL A 48 11.74 -3.23 -12.79
C VAL A 48 12.09 -1.90 -12.14
N CYS A 49 11.30 -1.47 -11.16
CA CYS A 49 11.48 -0.22 -10.46
C CYS A 49 11.82 -0.46 -8.98
N PRO A 50 12.79 0.30 -8.41
CA PRO A 50 13.10 0.18 -6.99
C PRO A 50 11.98 0.77 -6.12
N PRO A 51 11.84 0.31 -4.86
CA PRO A 51 10.92 0.93 -3.92
C PRO A 51 11.32 2.37 -3.62
N VAL A 52 10.34 3.24 -3.40
CA VAL A 52 10.56 4.64 -3.01
C VAL A 52 9.74 4.96 -1.77
N MET A 53 10.27 5.82 -0.90
CA MET A 53 9.51 6.30 0.26
C MET A 53 8.53 7.39 -0.18
N ALA A 54 7.30 7.31 0.33
CA ALA A 54 6.35 8.40 0.26
C ALA A 54 6.86 9.63 1.03
N LYS A 55 6.50 10.81 0.55
CA LYS A 55 6.63 12.02 1.35
C LYS A 55 5.50 12.10 2.36
N ARG A 56 5.70 12.86 3.44
CA ARG A 56 4.63 13.13 4.40
C ARG A 56 3.39 13.72 3.72
N GLU A 57 3.57 14.64 2.78
CA GLU A 57 2.49 15.25 2.00
C GLU A 57 1.62 14.22 1.28
N ASP A 58 2.22 13.12 0.80
CA ASP A 58 1.46 12.05 0.15
C ASP A 58 0.55 11.34 1.17
N LEU A 59 1.03 11.08 2.38
CA LEU A 59 0.23 10.42 3.43
C LEU A 59 -1.02 11.24 3.80
N LEU A 60 -0.87 12.57 3.78
CA LEU A 60 -1.92 13.52 4.14
C LEU A 60 -3.04 13.67 3.10
N LEU A 61 -2.89 13.05 1.92
CA LEU A 61 -3.98 12.95 0.94
C LEU A 61 -5.14 12.07 1.44
N PHE A 62 -4.87 11.18 2.40
CA PHE A 62 -5.87 10.26 2.94
C PHE A 62 -5.96 10.29 4.47
N HIS A 63 -4.81 10.30 5.15
CA HIS A 63 -4.73 10.24 6.60
C HIS A 63 -4.71 11.61 7.26
N ASP A 64 -5.27 11.69 8.47
CA ASP A 64 -5.25 12.90 9.27
C ASP A 64 -3.84 13.15 9.82
N GLU A 65 -3.47 14.42 9.96
CA GLU A 65 -2.15 14.87 10.44
C GLU A 65 -1.81 14.27 11.82
N GLU A 66 -2.78 14.19 12.73
CA GLU A 66 -2.61 13.58 14.05
C GLU A 66 -2.24 12.10 13.96
N TYR A 67 -2.85 11.36 13.03
CA TYR A 67 -2.58 9.94 12.86
C TYR A 67 -1.18 9.71 12.28
N VAL A 68 -0.77 10.50 11.28
CA VAL A 68 0.58 10.41 10.72
C VAL A 68 1.64 10.69 11.79
N ARG A 69 1.43 11.71 12.64
CA ARG A 69 2.33 11.99 13.78
C ARG A 69 2.38 10.84 14.78
N PHE A 70 1.23 10.27 15.11
CA PHE A 70 1.16 9.12 16.02
C PHE A 70 2.01 7.95 15.51
N VAL A 71 1.93 7.61 14.23
CA VAL A 71 2.75 6.53 13.64
C VAL A 71 4.25 6.86 13.66
N GLU A 72 4.63 8.11 13.38
CA GLU A 72 6.04 8.54 13.48
C GLU A 72 6.60 8.41 14.90
N GLU A 73 5.83 8.81 15.91
CA GLU A 73 6.22 8.69 17.31
C GLU A 73 6.31 7.21 17.74
N ALA A 74 5.32 6.41 17.33
CA ALA A 74 5.31 4.97 17.59
C ALA A 74 6.49 4.25 16.89
N SER A 75 6.89 4.70 15.70
CA SER A 75 8.08 4.18 14.99
C SER A 75 9.36 4.42 15.76
N LYS A 76 9.52 5.61 16.36
CA LYS A 76 10.68 5.93 17.20
C LYS A 76 10.69 5.13 18.50
N LYS A 77 9.52 4.96 19.12
CA LYS A 77 9.37 4.18 20.34
C LYS A 77 9.60 2.68 20.09
N GLY A 78 9.14 2.19 18.95
CA GLY A 78 9.35 0.83 18.47
C GLY A 78 8.65 -0.27 19.27
N VAL A 79 7.69 0.08 20.13
CA VAL A 79 6.91 -0.88 20.94
C VAL A 79 5.47 -0.39 21.13
N GLY A 80 4.56 -1.34 21.31
CA GLY A 80 3.13 -1.09 21.50
C GLY A 80 2.31 -1.58 20.31
N VAL A 81 1.07 -1.11 20.23
CA VAL A 81 0.14 -1.39 19.13
C VAL A 81 -0.35 -0.08 18.52
N LEU A 82 -0.55 -0.08 17.19
CA LEU A 82 -0.99 1.05 16.40
C LEU A 82 -2.52 1.11 16.24
N ASP A 83 -3.20 0.03 16.61
CA ASP A 83 -4.65 -0.14 16.58
C ASP A 83 -5.15 -0.83 17.86
N TYR A 84 -6.28 -1.53 17.76
CA TYR A 84 -6.94 -2.20 18.87
C TYR A 84 -6.29 -3.53 19.29
N GLY A 85 -5.21 -3.98 18.63
CA GLY A 85 -4.38 -5.06 19.18
C GLY A 85 -3.61 -5.93 18.20
N ASP A 86 -3.83 -5.79 16.90
CA ASP A 86 -3.31 -6.68 15.87
C ASP A 86 -2.26 -6.03 14.95
N THR A 87 -2.09 -4.72 14.97
CA THR A 87 -1.00 -4.03 14.25
C THR A 87 0.07 -3.53 15.22
N PRO A 88 1.16 -4.29 15.46
CA PRO A 88 2.19 -3.88 16.41
C PRO A 88 3.08 -2.76 15.86
N ALA A 89 3.53 -1.88 16.75
CA ALA A 89 4.60 -0.93 16.44
C ALA A 89 5.96 -1.63 16.55
N PHE A 90 6.89 -1.26 15.67
CA PHE A 90 8.29 -1.71 15.71
C PHE A 90 9.22 -0.56 15.28
N PRO A 91 10.53 -0.63 15.61
CA PRO A 91 11.47 0.41 15.20
C PRO A 91 11.51 0.55 13.68
N GLY A 92 11.13 1.71 13.16
CA GLY A 92 11.10 1.97 11.72
C GLY A 92 9.79 1.61 11.01
N VAL A 93 8.69 1.33 11.74
CA VAL A 93 7.39 1.02 11.13
C VAL A 93 6.86 2.14 10.23
N PHE A 94 7.15 3.40 10.57
CA PHE A 94 6.78 4.54 9.73
C PHE A 94 7.49 4.48 8.38
N GLU A 95 8.81 4.34 8.39
CA GLU A 95 9.65 4.27 7.20
C GLU A 95 9.31 3.05 6.33
N ALA A 96 9.10 1.89 6.96
CA ALA A 96 8.64 0.68 6.28
C ALA A 96 7.31 0.90 5.56
N SER A 97 6.35 1.54 6.23
CA SER A 97 5.03 1.87 5.66
C SER A 97 5.14 2.89 4.53
N CYS A 98 6.01 3.89 4.67
CA CYS A 98 6.27 4.89 3.64
C CYS A 98 6.86 4.27 2.37
N TYR A 99 7.68 3.21 2.46
CA TYR A 99 8.14 2.48 1.27
C TYR A 99 7.00 1.78 0.53
N VAL A 100 6.02 1.24 1.25
CA VAL A 100 4.83 0.64 0.61
C VAL A 100 4.03 1.70 -0.12
N VAL A 101 3.68 2.80 0.56
CA VAL A 101 2.90 3.89 -0.05
C VAL A 101 3.64 4.50 -1.23
N GLY A 102 4.90 4.88 -1.07
CA GLY A 102 5.66 5.56 -2.11
C GLY A 102 5.83 4.68 -3.34
N SER A 103 5.99 3.38 -3.16
CA SER A 103 6.06 2.41 -4.25
C SER A 103 4.74 2.29 -5.01
N THR A 104 3.60 2.31 -4.32
CA THR A 104 2.27 2.37 -4.95
C THR A 104 2.11 3.67 -5.76
N LEU A 105 2.57 4.80 -5.22
CA LEU A 105 2.51 6.09 -5.92
C LEU A 105 3.48 6.20 -7.10
N LEU A 106 4.65 5.57 -7.05
CA LEU A 106 5.54 5.46 -8.20
C LEU A 106 4.83 4.72 -9.35
N GLY A 107 4.13 3.63 -9.03
CA GLY A 107 3.32 2.88 -9.99
C GLY A 107 2.20 3.72 -10.60
N LEU A 108 1.47 4.47 -9.76
CA LEU A 108 0.46 5.42 -10.22
C LEU A 108 1.06 6.47 -11.15
N ASP A 109 2.16 7.12 -10.76
CA ASP A 109 2.82 8.17 -11.53
C ASP A 109 3.25 7.66 -12.91
N LYS A 110 3.80 6.44 -12.97
CA LYS A 110 4.19 5.75 -14.21
C LYS A 110 3.01 5.54 -15.15
N VAL A 111 1.87 5.08 -14.62
CA VAL A 111 0.64 4.87 -15.41
C VAL A 111 0.09 6.20 -15.90
N MET A 112 -0.02 7.20 -15.02
CA MET A 112 -0.59 8.50 -15.37
C MET A 112 0.27 9.29 -16.37
N ARG A 113 1.58 9.05 -16.41
CA ARG A 113 2.50 9.64 -17.40
C ARG A 113 2.56 8.86 -18.72
N GLY A 114 1.87 7.73 -18.83
CA GLY A 114 1.93 6.86 -20.01
C GLY A 114 3.29 6.16 -20.19
N GLU A 115 4.05 5.98 -19.11
CA GLU A 115 5.33 5.27 -19.14
C GLU A 115 5.13 3.75 -19.03
N ALA A 116 4.07 3.33 -18.34
CA ALA A 116 3.62 1.95 -18.23
C ALA A 116 2.10 1.84 -18.43
N LEU A 117 1.61 0.68 -18.89
CA LEU A 117 0.17 0.40 -18.95
C LEU A 117 -0.39 -0.01 -17.59
N HIS A 118 0.37 -0.82 -16.85
CA HIS A 118 0.01 -1.29 -15.52
C HIS A 118 1.18 -1.12 -14.55
N ALA A 119 0.88 -1.08 -13.26
CA ALA A 119 1.88 -1.14 -12.20
C ALA A 119 1.50 -2.23 -11.19
N PHE A 120 2.50 -2.87 -10.59
CA PHE A 120 2.31 -3.89 -9.58
C PHE A 120 3.28 -3.70 -8.41
N ASN A 121 2.72 -3.43 -7.23
CA ASN A 121 3.42 -3.39 -5.96
C ASN A 121 3.00 -4.61 -5.11
N PRO A 122 3.84 -5.64 -4.98
CA PRO A 122 3.48 -6.87 -4.27
C PRO A 122 3.29 -6.71 -2.75
N MET A 123 3.74 -5.60 -2.14
CA MET A 123 3.53 -5.31 -0.72
C MET A 123 2.36 -4.34 -0.47
N GLY A 124 1.87 -3.67 -1.51
CA GLY A 124 0.74 -2.75 -1.43
C GLY A 124 -0.60 -3.46 -1.24
N GLY A 125 -1.68 -2.69 -1.32
CA GLY A 125 -3.04 -3.17 -1.08
C GLY A 125 -3.41 -3.25 0.40
N LEU A 126 -2.78 -2.43 1.24
CA LEU A 126 -3.05 -2.35 2.68
C LEU A 126 -4.39 -1.62 2.92
N HIS A 127 -5.49 -2.36 2.77
CA HIS A 127 -6.84 -1.81 2.62
C HIS A 127 -7.59 -1.46 3.92
N HIS A 128 -7.12 -1.91 5.09
CA HIS A 128 -7.83 -1.75 6.36
C HIS A 128 -7.53 -0.45 7.11
N ALA A 129 -6.40 0.20 6.80
CA ALA A 129 -6.03 1.44 7.48
C ALA A 129 -7.09 2.53 7.19
N ARG A 130 -7.60 3.17 8.24
CA ARG A 130 -8.58 4.26 8.14
C ARG A 130 -7.89 5.61 8.24
N ARG A 131 -8.61 6.69 7.96
CA ARG A 131 -8.07 8.06 8.01
C ARG A 131 -7.33 8.37 9.32
N ARG A 132 -7.84 7.86 10.45
CA ARG A 132 -7.33 8.14 11.81
C ARG A 132 -6.76 6.93 12.56
N SER A 133 -6.62 5.77 11.93
CA SER A 133 -6.16 4.57 12.64
C SER A 133 -5.55 3.54 11.71
N ALA A 134 -4.62 2.74 12.25
CA ALA A 134 -4.26 1.46 11.65
C ALA A 134 -5.44 0.47 11.80
N GLY A 135 -5.33 -0.67 11.14
CA GLY A 135 -6.23 -1.80 11.35
C GLY A 135 -5.82 -2.99 10.49
N GLY A 136 -6.02 -4.22 10.96
CA GLY A 136 -5.84 -5.42 10.15
C GLY A 136 -4.46 -5.51 9.51
N PHE A 137 -3.40 -5.23 10.30
CA PHE A 137 -2.00 -5.18 9.86
C PHE A 137 -1.65 -4.05 8.90
N CYS A 138 -2.57 -3.12 8.60
CA CYS A 138 -2.37 -2.00 7.69
C CYS A 138 -2.08 -0.72 8.48
N VAL A 139 -0.88 -0.16 8.30
CA VAL A 139 -0.47 1.10 8.96
C VAL A 139 -0.93 2.32 8.16
N PHE A 140 -0.59 2.39 6.87
CA PHE A 140 -1.11 3.42 5.95
C PHE A 140 -1.87 2.76 4.81
N ASN A 141 -2.91 3.42 4.32
CA ASN A 141 -3.76 2.94 3.24
C ASN A 141 -3.18 3.37 1.89
N ASP A 142 -2.25 2.60 1.34
CA ASP A 142 -1.58 2.95 0.09
C ASP A 142 -2.56 3.02 -1.09
N ALA A 143 -3.57 2.16 -1.12
CA ALA A 143 -4.65 2.20 -2.11
C ALA A 143 -5.47 3.50 -2.00
N GLY A 144 -5.89 3.87 -0.80
CA GLY A 144 -6.66 5.08 -0.54
C GLY A 144 -5.88 6.35 -0.87
N ILE A 145 -4.58 6.39 -0.53
CA ILE A 145 -3.69 7.50 -0.91
C ILE A 145 -3.54 7.57 -2.43
N ALA A 146 -3.40 6.44 -3.13
CA ALA A 146 -3.31 6.41 -4.59
C ALA A 146 -4.60 6.91 -5.26
N ILE A 147 -5.77 6.52 -4.74
CA ILE A 147 -7.07 7.02 -5.22
C ILE A 147 -7.14 8.54 -5.04
N ALA A 148 -6.83 9.04 -3.83
CA ALA A 148 -6.84 10.48 -3.55
C ALA A 148 -5.89 11.25 -4.49
N LYS A 149 -4.65 10.76 -4.67
CA LYS A 149 -3.67 11.37 -5.58
C LYS A 149 -4.13 11.38 -7.04
N ALA A 150 -4.75 10.29 -7.50
CA ALA A 150 -5.28 10.21 -8.86
C ALA A 150 -6.38 11.27 -9.10
N LEU A 151 -7.28 11.43 -8.13
CA LEU A 151 -8.37 12.41 -8.21
C LEU A 151 -7.85 13.86 -8.11
N GLU A 152 -6.99 14.15 -7.14
CA GLU A 152 -6.59 15.52 -6.79
C GLU A 152 -5.43 16.06 -7.64
N ASN A 153 -4.39 15.25 -7.87
CA ASN A 153 -3.17 15.70 -8.54
C ASN A 153 -3.17 15.40 -10.03
N TYR A 154 -3.84 14.32 -10.45
CA TYR A 154 -3.92 13.92 -11.85
C TYR A 154 -5.26 14.26 -12.52
N GLY A 155 -6.25 14.73 -11.76
CA GLY A 155 -7.55 15.13 -12.30
C GLY A 155 -8.35 13.97 -12.88
N VAL A 156 -8.14 12.74 -12.40
CA VAL A 156 -8.97 11.60 -12.78
C VAL A 156 -10.40 11.86 -12.35
N GLU A 157 -11.36 11.73 -13.26
CA GLU A 157 -12.76 12.01 -12.96
C GLU A 157 -13.46 10.87 -12.22
N ARG A 158 -13.03 9.63 -12.47
CA ARG A 158 -13.65 8.41 -11.95
C ARG A 158 -12.60 7.34 -11.70
N VAL A 159 -12.66 6.70 -10.53
CA VAL A 159 -11.78 5.59 -10.14
C VAL A 159 -12.64 4.38 -9.80
N LEU A 160 -12.30 3.22 -10.36
CA LEU A 160 -12.86 1.94 -9.96
C LEU A 160 -11.83 1.22 -9.08
N TYR A 161 -12.20 0.97 -7.83
CA TYR A 161 -11.47 0.14 -6.89
C TYR A 161 -12.11 -1.25 -6.84
N ILE A 162 -11.32 -2.29 -7.09
CA ILE A 162 -11.74 -3.69 -7.02
C ILE A 162 -10.91 -4.34 -5.92
N ASP A 163 -11.59 -4.86 -4.91
CA ASP A 163 -11.00 -5.62 -3.83
C ASP A 163 -11.41 -7.09 -3.93
N ILE A 164 -10.40 -7.95 -3.86
CA ILE A 164 -10.53 -9.41 -3.93
C ILE A 164 -9.90 -10.07 -2.71
N ASP A 165 -9.41 -9.29 -1.74
CA ASP A 165 -8.97 -9.84 -0.47
C ASP A 165 -10.14 -10.54 0.23
N ALA A 166 -9.84 -11.59 0.99
CA ALA A 166 -10.88 -12.35 1.69
C ALA A 166 -11.57 -11.52 2.79
N HIS A 167 -10.96 -10.43 3.25
CA HIS A 167 -11.51 -9.51 4.22
C HIS A 167 -12.11 -8.28 3.55
N HIS A 168 -13.13 -7.70 4.20
CA HIS A 168 -13.76 -6.46 3.75
C HIS A 168 -12.75 -5.30 3.74
N GLY A 169 -12.59 -4.63 2.59
CA GLY A 169 -11.69 -3.48 2.37
C GLY A 169 -12.19 -2.19 3.03
N ASP A 170 -12.45 -2.25 4.33
CA ASP A 170 -13.19 -1.25 5.09
C ASP A 170 -12.51 0.13 5.13
N GLY A 171 -11.19 0.17 5.16
CA GLY A 171 -10.42 1.41 5.14
C GLY A 171 -10.66 2.21 3.86
N VAL A 172 -10.60 1.54 2.69
CA VAL A 172 -10.91 2.17 1.41
C VAL A 172 -12.40 2.50 1.31
N LEU A 173 -13.28 1.55 1.65
CA LEU A 173 -14.72 1.73 1.52
C LEU A 173 -15.24 2.92 2.33
N TYR A 174 -14.95 2.96 3.63
CA TYR A 174 -15.39 4.07 4.47
C TYR A 174 -14.62 5.36 4.18
N GLY A 175 -13.40 5.27 3.64
CA GLY A 175 -12.61 6.42 3.22
C GLY A 175 -13.26 7.23 2.09
N PHE A 176 -13.99 6.55 1.19
CA PHE A 176 -14.61 7.15 -0.01
C PHE A 176 -16.13 6.93 -0.11
N TYR A 177 -16.79 6.50 0.97
CA TYR A 177 -18.22 6.15 0.96
C TYR A 177 -19.13 7.25 0.40
N GLU A 178 -18.78 8.52 0.62
CA GLU A 178 -19.54 9.68 0.16
C GLU A 178 -19.00 10.31 -1.14
N ASP A 179 -17.90 9.79 -1.72
CA ASP A 179 -17.31 10.35 -2.94
C ASP A 179 -17.89 9.66 -4.19
N PRO A 180 -18.73 10.35 -4.98
CA PRO A 180 -19.38 9.76 -6.16
C PRO A 180 -18.40 9.46 -7.31
N ARG A 181 -17.14 9.89 -7.20
CA ARG A 181 -16.10 9.61 -8.20
C ARG A 181 -15.47 8.23 -8.00
N VAL A 182 -15.66 7.60 -6.85
CA VAL A 182 -15.02 6.31 -6.50
C VAL A 182 -16.06 5.20 -6.48
N TYR A 183 -15.87 4.23 -7.36
CA TYR A 183 -16.69 3.03 -7.46
C TYR A 183 -15.96 1.90 -6.75
N ILE A 184 -16.62 1.21 -5.83
CA ILE A 184 -16.02 0.17 -5.01
C ILE A 184 -16.73 -1.16 -5.28
N ALA A 185 -15.99 -2.14 -5.78
CA ALA A 185 -16.41 -3.53 -5.88
C ALA A 185 -15.56 -4.35 -4.91
N ASP A 186 -16.16 -4.77 -3.80
CA ASP A 186 -15.47 -5.48 -2.72
C ASP A 186 -16.14 -6.85 -2.51
N ILE A 187 -15.33 -7.91 -2.60
CA ILE A 187 -15.77 -9.31 -2.51
C ILE A 187 -15.00 -10.01 -1.40
N HIS A 188 -15.67 -10.29 -0.29
CA HIS A 188 -15.06 -10.86 0.92
C HIS A 188 -15.93 -11.96 1.55
N GLU A 189 -15.35 -12.73 2.46
CA GLU A 189 -16.07 -13.69 3.27
C GLU A 189 -17.11 -12.99 4.16
N SER A 190 -18.32 -13.54 4.23
CA SER A 190 -19.45 -12.89 4.94
C SER A 190 -19.29 -12.81 6.46
N GLY A 191 -18.28 -13.48 7.04
CA GLY A 191 -18.07 -13.59 8.48
C GLY A 191 -19.16 -14.37 9.23
N ARG A 192 -19.95 -15.17 8.51
CA ARG A 192 -21.03 -16.03 9.03
C ARG A 192 -20.67 -17.50 8.94
#